data_AF-A0A7W3UZH4-F1
#
_entry.id   AF-A0A7W3UZH4-F1
#
_cell.length_a   1.000
_cell.length_b   1.000
_cell.length_c   1.000
_cell.angle_alpha   90.00
_cell.angle_beta   90.00
_cell.angle_gamma   90.00
#
_symmetry.space_group_name_H-M   'P 1'
#
loop_
_entity.id
_entity.type
_entity.pdbx_description
1 polymer ?
#
loop_
_entity_poly.entity_id
_entity_poly.type
_entity_poly.pdbx_seq_one_letter_code
_entity_poly.pdbx_strand_id
1 'polypeptide(L)'
;MLSEWDGERHCIKVKTTDTGRDQFYITANECETLRKLARDAWLYRVDLSAGENGTVVMRLQDPMAHLDMERFRAVVWEVDMAMFQDESE
;
A
#
# COMPACT_ATOMS: atom_id res chain seq x y z
N MET A 1 -11.22 -4.30 2.62
CA MET A 1 -11.79 -5.47 1.93
C MET A 1 -11.16 -6.69 2.60
N LEU A 2 -11.96 -7.55 3.24
CA LEU A 2 -11.49 -8.82 3.80
C LEU A 2 -11.34 -9.80 2.65
N SER A 3 -10.19 -10.46 2.52
CA SER A 3 -9.97 -11.51 1.53
C SER A 3 -9.48 -12.76 2.24
N GLU A 4 -10.21 -13.86 2.11
CA GLU A 4 -9.80 -15.16 2.62
C GLU A 4 -8.85 -15.82 1.61
N TRP A 5 -7.67 -16.24 2.09
CA TRP A 5 -6.74 -17.07 1.34
C TRP A 5 -6.35 -18.25 2.23
N ASP A 6 -6.50 -19.48 1.72
CA ASP A 6 -6.21 -20.74 2.45
C ASP A 6 -6.91 -20.89 3.81
N GLY A 7 -8.14 -20.39 3.93
CA GLY A 7 -8.94 -20.50 5.16
C GLY A 7 -8.60 -19.47 6.25
N GLU A 8 -7.61 -18.62 6.03
CA GLU A 8 -7.26 -17.53 6.91
C GLU A 8 -7.82 -16.19 6.40
N ARG A 9 -8.40 -15.39 7.29
CA ARG A 9 -8.93 -14.04 6.98
C ARG A 9 -7.78 -13.03 7.00
N HIS A 10 -7.28 -12.65 5.84
CA HIS A 10 -6.25 -11.62 5.72
C HIS A 10 -6.83 -10.35 5.07
N CYS A 11 -6.63 -9.20 5.68
CA CYS A 11 -6.85 -7.93 4.99
C CYS A 11 -5.67 -7.70 4.04
N ILE A 12 -5.81 -8.17 2.80
CA ILE A 12 -4.73 -8.16 1.81
C ILE A 12 -4.61 -6.76 1.21
N LYS A 13 -3.46 -6.16 1.43
CA LYS A 13 -3.02 -5.03 0.64
C LYS A 13 -1.95 -5.49 -0.35
N VAL A 14 -2.30 -5.50 -1.63
CA VAL A 14 -1.39 -5.85 -2.73
C VAL A 14 -0.69 -4.58 -3.21
N LYS A 15 0.64 -4.60 -3.25
CA LYS A 15 1.43 -3.58 -3.96
C LYS A 15 2.06 -4.22 -5.19
N THR A 16 1.62 -3.76 -6.35
CA THR A 16 2.14 -4.13 -7.67
C THR A 16 3.23 -3.14 -8.06
N THR A 17 4.42 -3.65 -8.42
CA THR A 17 5.49 -2.86 -9.03
C THR A 17 5.80 -3.45 -10.40
N ASP A 18 5.76 -2.61 -11.44
CA ASP A 18 6.11 -2.91 -12.83
C ASP A 18 7.62 -2.80 -13.10
N THR A 19 8.34 -2.21 -12.15
CA THR A 19 9.78 -1.99 -12.20
C THR A 19 10.41 -2.75 -11.05
N GLY A 20 11.50 -3.49 -11.29
CA GLY A 20 12.27 -4.24 -10.29
C GLY A 20 12.98 -3.37 -9.24
N ARG A 21 12.38 -2.24 -8.84
CA ARG A 21 12.87 -1.38 -7.76
C ARG A 21 12.58 -2.04 -6.42
N ASP A 22 13.49 -1.92 -5.47
CA ASP A 22 13.31 -2.42 -4.09
C ASP A 22 12.37 -1.57 -3.23
N GLN A 23 11.57 -0.70 -3.85
CA GLN A 23 10.71 0.28 -3.17
C GLN A 23 9.24 0.07 -3.54
N PHE A 24 8.35 0.27 -2.57
CA PHE A 24 6.91 0.28 -2.77
C PHE A 24 6.28 1.43 -1.97
N TYR A 25 5.13 1.91 -2.41
CA TYR A 25 4.48 3.08 -1.81
C TYR A 25 3.25 2.68 -0.99
N ILE A 26 3.11 3.25 0.21
CA ILE A 26 1.91 3.15 1.05
C ILE A 26 1.33 4.56 1.18
N THR A 27 0.05 4.74 0.84
CA THR A 27 -0.67 6.00 1.07
C THR A 27 -1.02 6.16 2.56
N ALA A 28 -1.36 7.39 2.96
CA ALA A 28 -1.75 7.69 4.34
C ALA A 28 -2.96 6.85 4.81
N ASN A 29 -4.03 6.78 4.02
CA ASN A 29 -5.23 5.99 4.35
C ASN A 29 -4.92 4.49 4.49
N GLU A 30 -4.02 3.98 3.63
CA GLU A 30 -3.62 2.59 3.73
C GLU A 30 -2.77 2.34 4.98
N CYS A 31 -1.91 3.28 5.37
CA CYS A 31 -1.17 3.21 6.63
C CYS A 31 -2.11 3.22 7.85
N GLU A 32 -3.14 4.06 7.84
CA GLU A 32 -4.17 4.06 8.89
C GLU A 32 -4.91 2.72 8.97
N THR A 33 -5.23 2.13 7.82
CA THR A 33 -5.86 0.81 7.75
C THR A 33 -4.96 -0.26 8.36
N LEU A 34 -3.67 -0.26 8.03
CA LEU A 34 -2.69 -1.19 8.63
C LEU A 34 -2.58 -0.98 10.16
N ARG A 35 -2.61 0.26 10.64
CA ARG A 35 -2.63 0.55 12.10
C ARG A 35 -3.89 0.03 12.78
N LYS A 36 -5.06 0.19 12.17
CA LYS A 36 -6.35 -0.29 12.71
C LYS A 36 -6.40 -1.82 12.81
N LEU A 37 -5.82 -2.50 11.83
CA LEU A 37 -5.77 -3.96 11.76
C LEU A 37 -4.65 -4.57 12.60
N ALA A 38 -3.61 -3.79 12.94
CA ALA A 38 -2.52 -4.18 13.83
C ALA A 38 -1.94 -5.56 13.51
N ARG A 39 -1.90 -6.47 14.49
CA ARG A 39 -1.32 -7.82 14.37
C ARG A 39 -2.02 -8.73 13.36
N ASP A 40 -3.28 -8.41 13.03
CA ASP A 40 -4.08 -9.18 12.07
C ASP A 40 -3.84 -8.71 10.63
N ALA A 41 -3.08 -7.62 10.45
CA ALA A 41 -2.74 -7.12 9.13
C ALA A 41 -1.64 -7.97 8.48
N TRP A 42 -1.75 -8.10 7.15
CA TRP A 42 -0.72 -8.67 6.30
C TRP A 42 -0.45 -7.74 5.11
N LEU A 43 0.82 -7.58 4.77
CA LEU A 43 1.26 -6.82 3.60
C LEU A 43 1.96 -7.75 2.61
N TYR A 44 1.52 -7.69 1.35
CA TYR A 44 2.04 -8.50 0.26
C TYR A 44 2.61 -7.62 -0.84
N ARG A 45 3.80 -7.96 -1.33
CA ARG A 45 4.37 -7.37 -2.55
C ARG A 45 4.33 -8.39 -3.67
N VAL A 46 3.77 -7.99 -4.80
CA VAL A 46 3.66 -8.82 -6.00
C VAL A 46 4.45 -8.18 -7.12
N ASP A 47 5.38 -8.94 -7.69
CA ASP A 47 6.14 -8.58 -8.88
C ASP A 47 5.37 -9.06 -10.12
N LEU A 48 4.92 -8.12 -10.94
CA LEU A 48 4.19 -8.42 -12.17
C LEU A 48 5.11 -8.68 -13.38
N SER A 49 6.41 -8.38 -13.26
CA SER A 49 7.37 -8.64 -14.35
C SER A 49 7.59 -10.15 -14.60
N ALA A 50 7.20 -10.99 -13.65
CA ALA A 50 7.34 -12.44 -13.71
C ALA A 50 6.26 -13.18 -14.54
N GLY A 51 5.26 -12.48 -15.10
CA GLY A 51 4.22 -13.06 -15.97
C GLY A 51 2.80 -12.62 -15.60
N GLU A 52 1.79 -13.18 -16.30
CA GLU A 52 0.38 -12.74 -16.22
C GLU A 52 -0.22 -12.78 -14.81
N ASN A 53 0.23 -13.70 -13.96
CA ASN A 53 -0.29 -13.86 -12.59
C ASN A 53 0.51 -13.07 -11.53
N GLY A 54 1.65 -12.49 -11.91
CA GLY A 54 2.63 -11.97 -10.97
C GLY A 54 3.17 -13.03 -10.00
N THR A 55 4.20 -12.67 -9.23
CA THR A 55 4.79 -13.53 -8.19
C THR A 55 4.82 -12.77 -6.88
N VAL A 56 4.35 -13.39 -5.79
CA VAL A 56 4.50 -12.83 -4.44
C VAL A 56 5.97 -12.90 -4.05
N VAL A 57 6.62 -11.74 -3.98
CA VAL A 57 8.06 -11.61 -3.63
C VAL A 57 8.28 -11.24 -2.17
N MET A 58 7.23 -10.81 -1.45
CA MET A 58 7.30 -10.47 -0.03
C MET A 58 5.96 -10.70 0.66
N ARG A 59 6.02 -11.22 1.91
CA ARG A 59 4.90 -11.34 2.84
C ARG A 59 5.35 -10.81 4.20
N LEU A 60 4.54 -9.95 4.82
CA LEU A 60 4.85 -9.37 6.13
C LEU A 60 3.60 -9.37 7.02
N GLN A 61 3.66 -10.10 8.12
CA GLN A 61 2.64 -10.10 9.18
C GLN A 61 2.94 -9.00 10.20
N ASP A 62 1.90 -8.38 10.75
CA ASP A 62 2.02 -7.21 11.63
C ASP A 62 2.94 -6.14 11.03
N PRO A 63 2.59 -5.55 9.86
CA PRO A 63 3.48 -4.64 9.15
C PRO A 63 3.90 -3.46 10.01
N MET A 64 3.05 -2.97 10.90
CA MET A 64 3.35 -1.81 11.73
C MET A 64 4.43 -2.08 12.78
N ALA A 65 4.67 -3.33 13.18
CA ALA A 65 5.79 -3.69 14.06
C ALA A 65 7.15 -3.73 13.33
N HIS A 66 7.14 -3.81 12.00
CA HIS A 66 8.34 -4.01 11.18
C HIS A 66 8.65 -2.82 10.28
N LEU A 67 7.65 -2.02 9.92
CA LEU A 67 7.81 -0.82 9.13
C LEU A 67 8.36 0.31 10.00
N ASP A 68 9.59 0.70 9.72
CA ASP A 68 10.19 1.90 10.27
C ASP A 68 9.52 3.13 9.63
N MET A 69 8.51 3.67 10.31
CA MET A 69 7.72 4.81 9.83
C MET A 69 8.55 6.09 9.71
N GLU A 70 9.71 6.20 10.36
CA GLU A 70 10.59 7.36 10.22
C GLU A 70 11.28 7.39 8.84
N ARG A 71 11.41 6.21 8.21
CA ARG A 71 11.95 6.08 6.85
C ARG A 71 10.91 6.37 5.76
N PHE A 72 9.64 6.55 6.13
CA PHE A 72 8.60 6.84 5.16
C PHE A 72 8.72 8.29 4.72
N ARG A 73 8.98 8.52 3.44
CA ARG A 73 8.88 9.84 2.84
C ARG A 73 7.45 10.04 2.34
N ALA A 74 6.72 10.96 2.97
CA ALA A 74 5.41 11.35 2.48
C ALA A 74 5.54 11.92 1.06
N VAL A 75 4.83 11.35 0.10
CA VAL A 75 4.64 11.96 -1.21
C VAL A 75 3.45 12.90 -1.08
N VAL A 76 3.75 14.20 -0.94
CA VAL A 76 2.74 15.26 -0.90
C VAL A 76 2.42 15.64 -2.34
N TRP A 77 1.13 15.73 -2.66
CA TRP A 77 0.66 16.26 -3.93
C TRP A 77 0.54 17.76 -3.77
N GLU A 78 1.20 18.52 -4.63
CA GLU A 78 1.04 19.97 -4.71
C GLU A 78 -0.31 20.28 -5.36
N VAL A 79 -1.10 21.13 -4.72
CA VAL A 79 -2.40 21.56 -5.22
C VAL A 79 -2.28 23.02 -5.62
N ASP A 80 -2.51 23.30 -6.90
CA ASP A 80 -2.59 24.67 -7.41
C ASP A 80 -3.98 25.25 -7.10
N MET A 81 -4.01 26.26 -6.24
CA MET A 81 -5.25 26.94 -5.84
C MET A 81 -5.89 27.72 -6.99
N ALA A 82 -5.16 28.03 -8.08
CA ALA A 82 -5.71 28.65 -9.27
C ALA A 82 -6.71 27.73 -10.01
N MET A 83 -6.67 26.41 -9.78
CA MET A 83 -7.61 25.46 -10.38
C MET A 83 -9.03 25.56 -9.82
N PHE A 84 -9.24 26.31 -8.74
CA PHE A 84 -10.56 26.46 -8.08
C PHE A 84 -11.17 27.86 -8.26
N GLN A 85 -10.60 28.71 -9.12
CA GLN A 85 -11.07 30.09 -9.34
C GLN A 85 -12.03 30.26 -10.53
N ASP A 86 -12.69 29.19 -10.99
CA ASP A 86 -13.72 29.32 -12.02
C ASP A 86 -15.06 28.73 -11.53
N GLU A 87 -16.16 29.36 -11.92
CA GLU A 87 -17.55 29.24 -11.40
C GLU A 87 -17.96 30.30 -10.36
N SER A 88 -17.84 31.56 -10.75
CA SER A 88 -18.75 32.62 -10.29
C SER A 88 -19.20 33.44 -11.50
N GLU A 89 -20.16 32.89 -12.26
CA GLU A 89 -21.12 33.65 -13.09
C GLU A 89 -22.52 33.53 -12.49
#